data_AF-A0A011QD36-F1
#
_entry.id   AF-A0A011QD36-F1
#
_cell.length_a   1.000
_cell.length_b   1.000
_cell.length_c   1.000
_cell.angle_alpha   90.00
_cell.angle_beta   90.00
_cell.angle_gamma   90.00
#
_symmetry.space_group_name_H-M   'P 1'
#
loop_
_entity.id
_entity.type
_entity.pdbx_description
1 polymer ?
#
loop_
_entity_poly.entity_id
_entity_poly.type
_entity_poly.pdbx_seq_one_letter_code
_entity_poly.pdbx_strand_id
1 'polypeptide(L)'
;MTVVEVLPNGNLLVSGEKQVAIGHGQEYIRLSGVVNPYFVNAFNTVASSQIADARIEYKESGAISEAQVIGWLARFFLTVLPF
;
A
#
# COMPACT_ATOMS: atom_id res chain seq x y z
N MET A 1 3.53 -9.71 8.73
CA MET A 1 3.82 -8.80 9.86
C MET A 1 5.07 -9.33 10.55
N THR A 2 6.07 -8.49 10.72
CA THR A 2 7.37 -8.85 11.29
C THR A 2 7.79 -7.81 12.32
N VAL A 3 8.51 -8.25 13.35
CA VAL A 3 9.17 -7.35 14.29
C VAL A 3 10.39 -6.76 13.59
N VAL A 4 10.46 -5.43 13.54
CA VAL A 4 11.58 -4.70 12.96
C VAL A 4 12.64 -4.45 14.03
N GLU A 5 12.22 -4.10 15.24
CA GLU A 5 13.12 -3.74 16.35
C GLU A 5 12.42 -3.96 17.71
N VAL A 6 13.22 -4.24 18.74
CA VAL A 6 12.79 -4.16 20.15
C VAL A 6 13.30 -2.85 20.73
N LEU A 7 12.39 -1.97 21.14
CA LEU A 7 12.71 -0.66 21.69
C LEU A 7 13.32 -0.79 23.10
N PRO A 8 14.06 0.23 23.59
CA PRO A 8 14.69 0.19 24.92
C PRO A 8 13.74 -0.02 26.10
N ASN A 9 12.46 0.31 25.93
CA ASN A 9 11.40 0.10 26.92
C ASN A 9 10.73 -1.29 26.84
N GLY A 10 11.20 -2.16 25.94
CA GLY A 10 10.68 -3.51 25.72
C GLY A 10 9.49 -3.60 24.75
N ASN A 11 9.01 -2.47 24.21
CA ASN A 11 7.99 -2.51 23.16
C ASN A 11 8.58 -2.95 21.82
N LEU A 12 7.73 -3.44 20.93
CA LEU A 12 8.10 -3.94 19.61
C LEU A 12 7.76 -2.90 18.55
N LEU A 13 8.74 -2.47 17.78
CA LEU A 13 8.47 -1.80 16.50
C LEU A 13 8.12 -2.88 15.49
N VAL A 14 6.91 -2.82 14.94
CA VAL A 14 6.39 -3.80 13.99
C VAL A 14 6.12 -3.16 12.64
N SER A 15 6.33 -3.93 11.59
CA SER A 15 5.99 -3.55 10.22
C SER A 15 5.39 -4.73 9.48
N GLY A 16 4.44 -4.46 8.59
CA GLY A 16 3.83 -5.47 7.74
C GLY A 16 3.39 -4.85 6.43
N GLU A 17 3.56 -5.61 5.35
CA GLU A 17 3.02 -5.27 4.04
C GLU A 17 1.99 -6.31 3.65
N LYS A 18 0.85 -5.85 3.14
CA LYS A 18 -0.15 -6.65 2.46
C LYS A 18 -0.20 -6.20 1.01
N GLN A 19 0.20 -7.10 0.13
CA GLN A 19 0.04 -6.92 -1.31
C GLN A 19 -1.30 -7.52 -1.75
N VAL A 20 -2.08 -6.76 -2.52
CA VAL A 20 -3.34 -7.22 -3.10
C VAL A 20 -3.30 -6.93 -4.60
N ALA A 21 -3.53 -7.95 -5.42
CA ALA A 21 -3.72 -7.77 -6.86
C ALA A 21 -5.21 -7.52 -7.12
N ILE A 22 -5.57 -6.31 -7.55
CA ILE A 22 -6.95 -5.95 -7.90
C ILE A 22 -6.98 -5.48 -9.37
N GLY A 23 -7.77 -6.18 -10.20
CA GLY A 23 -7.93 -5.84 -11.61
C GLY A 23 -6.62 -5.92 -12.40
N HIS A 24 -6.14 -4.77 -12.90
CA HIS A 24 -4.94 -4.64 -13.74
C HIS A 24 -3.75 -3.99 -13.01
N GLY A 25 -3.81 -3.84 -11.68
CA GLY A 25 -2.78 -3.18 -10.88
C GLY A 25 -2.42 -3.95 -9.62
N GLN A 26 -1.30 -3.55 -9.02
CA GLN A 26 -0.84 -4.07 -7.72
C GLN A 26 -1.07 -3.00 -6.65
N GLU A 27 -1.81 -3.33 -5.60
CA GLU A 27 -1.99 -2.49 -4.43
C GLU A 27 -1.11 -2.97 -3.29
N TYR A 28 -0.43 -2.03 -2.62
CA TYR A 28 0.40 -2.29 -1.46
C TYR A 28 -0.18 -1.51 -0.28
N ILE A 29 -0.52 -2.23 0.78
CA ILE A 29 -0.89 -1.65 2.07
C ILE A 29 0.26 -1.95 3.04
N ARG A 30 0.96 -0.91 3.49
CA ARG A 30 1.99 -1.02 4.52
C ARG A 30 1.46 -0.51 5.84
N LEU A 31 1.65 -1.29 6.89
CA LEU A 31 1.32 -0.95 8.26
C LEU A 31 2.61 -0.94 9.08
N SER A 32 2.83 0.12 9.85
CA SER A 32 3.89 0.16 10.86
C SER A 32 3.37 0.74 12.17
N GLY A 33 3.97 0.36 13.29
CA GLY A 33 3.63 0.96 14.59
C GLY A 33 4.38 0.31 15.74
N VAL A 34 4.07 0.74 16.95
CA VAL A 34 4.67 0.21 18.18
C VAL A 34 3.63 -0.63 18.92
N VAL A 35 4.03 -1.84 19.29
CA VAL A 35 3.18 -2.81 19.99
C VAL A 35 3.81 -3.15 21.33
N ASN A 36 2.99 -3.14 22.38
CA ASN A 36 3.39 -3.75 23.64
C ASN A 36 3.31 -5.28 23.49
N PRO A 37 4.40 -6.04 23.75
CA PRO A 37 4.41 -7.50 23.58
C PRO A 37 3.32 -8.22 24.39
N TYR A 38 2.85 -7.65 25.51
CA TYR A 38 1.75 -8.23 26.29
C TYR A 38 0.40 -8.26 25.56
N PHE A 39 0.22 -7.46 24.50
CA PHE A 39 -0.98 -7.47 23.67
C PHE A 39 -0.90 -8.43 22.49
N VAL A 40 0.23 -9.11 22.29
CA VAL A 40 0.36 -10.18 21.28
C VAL A 40 -0.27 -11.45 21.85
N ASN A 41 -1.34 -11.92 21.22
CA ASN A 41 -2.00 -13.14 21.65
C ASN A 41 -1.24 -14.41 21.22
N ALA A 42 -1.68 -15.58 21.69
CA ALA A 42 -1.07 -16.89 21.35
C ALA A 42 -1.08 -17.22 19.84
N PHE A 43 -1.88 -16.50 19.05
CA PHE A 43 -1.94 -16.60 17.59
C PHE A 43 -1.14 -15.52 16.88
N ASN A 44 -0.20 -14.85 17.57
CA ASN A 44 0.63 -13.76 17.05
C ASN A 44 -0.17 -12.62 16.41
N THR A 45 -1.36 -12.34 16.96
CA THR A 45 -2.27 -11.31 16.48
C THR A 45 -2.41 -10.20 17.51
N VAL A 46 -2.54 -8.97 17.02
CA VAL A 46 -2.69 -7.74 17.81
C VAL A 46 -3.87 -6.96 17.24
N ALA A 47 -4.76 -6.45 18.09
CA ALA A 47 -5.85 -5.60 17.63
C ALA A 47 -5.29 -4.25 17.13
N SER A 48 -5.84 -3.70 16.05
CA SER A 48 -5.39 -2.43 15.47
C SER A 48 -5.46 -1.27 16.47
N SER A 49 -6.42 -1.29 17.39
CA SER A 49 -6.56 -0.31 18.48
C SER A 49 -5.45 -0.37 19.54
N GLN A 50 -4.67 -1.45 19.58
CA GLN A 50 -3.57 -1.66 20.51
C GLN A 50 -2.19 -1.34 19.89
N ILE A 51 -2.18 -0.80 18.66
CA ILE A 51 -0.96 -0.36 17.98
C ILE A 51 -0.80 1.14 18.21
N ALA A 52 0.23 1.51 18.97
CA ALA A 52 0.61 2.92 19.16
C ALA A 52 1.30 3.46 17.91
N ASP A 53 1.06 4.75 17.61
CA ASP A 53 1.62 5.45 16.44
C ASP A 53 1.45 4.68 15.13
N ALA A 54 0.30 4.01 14.97
CA ALA A 54 -0.03 3.24 13.78
C ALA A 54 0.00 4.14 12.53
N ARG A 55 0.80 3.75 11.55
CA ARG A 55 0.87 4.40 10.23
C ARG A 55 0.48 3.40 9.17
N ILE A 56 -0.40 3.85 8.28
CA ILE A 56 -0.86 3.08 7.13
C ILE A 56 -0.47 3.86 5.88
N GLU A 57 0.31 3.22 5.02
CA GLU A 57 0.64 3.72 3.69
C GLU A 57 -0.07 2.85 2.66
N TYR A 58 -0.78 3.51 1.75
CA TYR A 58 -1.46 2.87 0.64
C TYR A 58 -0.83 3.31 -0.68
N LYS A 59 -0.41 2.34 -1.49
CA LYS A 59 0.21 2.59 -2.79
C LYS A 59 -0.44 1.72 -3.86
N GLU A 60 -1.00 2.37 -4.88
CA GLU A 60 -1.48 1.71 -6.09
C GLU A 60 -0.40 1.75 -7.17
N SER A 61 -0.19 0.63 -7.84
CA SER A 61 0.56 0.53 -9.08
C SER A 61 -0.45 0.33 -10.20
N GLY A 62 -1.05 1.43 -10.67
CA GLY A 62 -1.96 1.44 -11.82
C GLY A 62 -1.23 1.60 -13.15
N ALA A 63 -1.66 0.83 -14.16
CA ALA A 63 -1.19 0.94 -15.53
C ALA A 63 -1.53 2.32 -16.11
N ILE A 64 -0.56 2.96 -16.77
CA ILE A 64 -0.81 4.11 -17.63
C ILE A 64 -1.83 3.64 -18.68
N SER A 65 -3.05 4.16 -18.59
CA SER A 65 -4.15 3.80 -19.47
C SER A 65 -3.74 3.99 -20.93
N GLU A 66 -3.80 2.93 -21.73
CA GLU A 66 -3.65 2.96 -23.19
C GLU A 66 -4.58 3.99 -23.85
N ALA A 67 -5.61 4.47 -23.15
CA ALA A 67 -6.48 5.58 -23.58
C ALA A 67 -5.72 6.90 -23.83
N GLN A 68 -4.56 7.13 -23.19
CA GLN A 68 -3.72 8.30 -23.48
C GLN A 68 -3.18 8.24 -24.92
N VAL A 69 -2.89 7.04 -25.45
CA VAL A 69 -2.31 6.86 -26.79
C VAL A 69 -3.35 7.11 -27.88
N ILE A 70 -4.59 6.66 -27.65
CA ILE A 70 -5.69 6.85 -28.61
C ILE A 70 -6.04 8.33 -28.75
N GLY A 71 -6.02 9.09 -27.64
CA GLY A 71 -6.40 10.51 -27.63
C GLY A 71 -5.52 11.42 -28.49
N TRP A 72 -4.21 11.19 -28.57
CA TRP A 72 -3.32 12.01 -29.39
C TRP A 72 -3.30 11.58 -30.87
N LEU A 73 -3.35 10.27 -31.16
CA LEU A 73 -3.44 9.77 -32.54
C LEU A 73 -4.75 10.21 -33.20
N ALA A 74 -5.88 10.11 -32.49
CA ALA A 74 -7.17 10.59 -32.99
C ALA A 74 -7.14 12.11 -33.27
N ARG A 75 -6.52 12.91 -32.39
CA ARG A 75 -6.32 14.35 -32.62
C ARG A 75 -5.41 14.64 -33.82
N PHE A 76 -4.36 13.85 -34.02
CA PHE A 76 -3.47 14.00 -35.18
C PHE A 76 -4.21 13.77 -36.49
N PHE A 77 -4.97 12.67 -36.62
CA PHE A 77 -5.74 12.40 -37.84
C PHE A 77 -6.86 13.41 -38.09
N LEU A 78 -7.54 13.90 -37.05
CA LEU A 78 -8.57 14.94 -37.17
C LEU A 78 -8.01 16.32 -37.54
N THR A 79 -6.74 16.60 -37.22
CA THR A 79 -6.09 17.88 -37.54
C THR A 79 -5.50 17.87 -38.96
N VAL A 80 -5.04 16.71 -39.44
CA VAL A 80 -4.38 16.56 -40.75
C VAL A 80 -5.36 16.35 -41.91
N LEU A 81 -6.57 15.83 -41.65
CA LEU A 81 -7.62 15.70 -42.66
C LEU A 81 -8.83 16.60 -42.34
N PRO A 82 -8.72 17.93 -42.48
CA PRO A 82 -9.90 18.72 -42.76
C PRO A 82 -10.33 18.40 -44.20
N PHE A 83 -11.63 18.21 -44.40
CA PHE A 83 -12.25 18.12 -45.73
C PHE A 83 -11.84 19.30 -46.62
#